data_AF-A0A086PX71-F1
#
_entry.id   AF-A0A086PX71-F1
#
_cell.length_a   1.000
_cell.length_b   1.000
_cell.length_c   1.000
_cell.angle_alpha   90.00
_cell.angle_beta   90.00
_cell.angle_gamma   90.00
#
_symmetry.space_group_name_H-M   'P 1'
#
loop_
_entity.id
_entity.type
_entity.pdbx_description
1 polymer ?
#
loop_
_entity_poly.entity_id
_entity_poly.type
_entity_poly.pdbx_seq_one_letter_code
_entity_poly.pdbx_strand_id
1 'polypeptide(L)'
;MRKQGLLIENYSSIKTAIETVKQSAGGLYIEAGTNYCLGIIKRWRIFPNEALQHLSIACRHPSFYHDSMRHMVEICLDPGDRITVETLLPDDTEQWSSSTAPDVQATNAFEAERLLQAWHAAGPPAEMRQRLVTWQIEALAFSKERTKMDLALKAVGDLLQHRNDVPLLLAAAETLLVMRQTSKARVHLRQICELAKKDVDGTAELETERASLLLGELYIQAGKIDSAIPLINLVTNRNKECARAWELLGMCAEKRGHYHEAADHYGK
;
A
#
# COMPACT_ATOMS: atom_id res chain seq x y z
N MET A 1 9.09 -5.43 14.06
CA MET A 1 9.39 -6.78 13.50
C MET A 1 8.17 -7.27 12.75
N ARG A 2 8.12 -7.15 11.41
CA ARG A 2 7.00 -7.74 10.65
C ARG A 2 7.04 -9.25 10.83
N LYS A 3 5.86 -9.85 11.07
CA LYS A 3 5.66 -11.28 11.38
C LYS A 3 6.15 -12.24 10.29
N GLN A 4 6.64 -11.74 9.15
CA GLN A 4 7.06 -12.50 7.97
C GLN A 4 8.15 -13.53 8.27
N GLY A 5 9.15 -13.22 9.11
CA GLY A 5 10.23 -14.17 9.42
C GLY A 5 9.75 -15.47 10.07
N LEU A 6 8.88 -15.38 11.08
CA LEU A 6 8.33 -16.54 11.80
C LEU A 6 7.36 -17.39 10.94
N LEU A 7 6.71 -16.76 9.96
CA LEU A 7 5.79 -17.42 9.05
C LEU A 7 6.52 -18.18 7.94
N ILE A 8 7.70 -17.74 7.51
CA ILE A 8 8.50 -18.42 6.49
C ILE A 8 9.00 -19.77 7.03
N GLU A 9 9.49 -19.81 8.27
CA GLU A 9 10.03 -21.03 8.88
C GLU A 9 8.97 -22.11 9.11
N ASN A 10 7.73 -21.72 9.42
CA ASN A 10 6.65 -22.66 9.77
C ASN A 10 5.59 -22.84 8.69
N TYR A 11 5.78 -22.24 7.50
CA TYR A 11 4.76 -22.18 6.45
C TYR A 11 4.25 -23.56 6.02
N SER A 12 5.16 -24.50 5.77
CA SER A 12 4.80 -25.84 5.29
C SER A 12 3.92 -26.56 6.30
N SER A 13 4.33 -26.58 7.57
CA SER A 13 3.56 -27.20 8.65
C SER A 13 2.21 -26.54 8.86
N ILE A 14 2.13 -25.21 8.83
CA ILE A 14 0.87 -24.46 8.97
C ILE A 14 -0.07 -24.78 7.81
N LYS A 15 0.44 -24.77 6.56
CA LYS A 15 -0.36 -25.07 5.37
C LYS A 15 -0.93 -26.48 5.43
N THR A 16 -0.09 -27.47 5.73
CA THR A 16 -0.52 -28.88 5.82
C THR A 16 -1.55 -29.08 6.92
N ALA A 17 -1.41 -28.42 8.07
CA ALA A 17 -2.40 -28.46 9.14
C ALA A 17 -3.76 -27.91 8.69
N ILE A 18 -3.77 -26.75 8.01
CA ILE A 18 -5.01 -26.14 7.49
C ILE A 18 -5.68 -27.02 6.44
N GLU A 19 -4.89 -27.62 5.53
CA GLU A 19 -5.40 -28.55 4.51
C GLU A 19 -6.00 -29.82 5.14
N THR A 20 -5.37 -30.34 6.19
CA THR A 20 -5.87 -31.49 6.94
C THR A 20 -7.20 -31.17 7.63
N VAL A 21 -7.33 -30.00 8.24
CA VAL A 21 -8.59 -29.54 8.85
C VAL A 21 -9.68 -29.37 7.80
N LYS A 22 -9.35 -28.80 6.64
CA LYS A 22 -10.28 -28.64 5.52
C LYS A 22 -10.80 -29.98 4.99
N GLN A 23 -9.98 -31.03 5.04
CA GLN A 23 -10.36 -32.39 4.59
C GLN A 23 -11.10 -33.19 5.66
N SER A 24 -10.79 -32.98 6.94
CA SER A 24 -11.31 -33.80 8.05
C SER A 24 -12.58 -33.25 8.70
N ALA A 25 -12.83 -31.94 8.59
CA ALA A 25 -13.95 -31.29 9.25
C ALA A 25 -14.85 -30.56 8.25
N GLY A 26 -16.11 -31.00 8.16
CA GLY A 26 -17.13 -30.41 7.29
C GLY A 26 -17.90 -29.27 7.98
N GLY A 27 -18.27 -28.25 7.20
CA GLY A 27 -19.13 -27.16 7.65
C GLY A 27 -18.75 -25.81 7.06
N LEU A 28 -19.76 -24.98 6.76
CA LEU A 28 -19.58 -23.67 6.15
C LEU A 28 -18.63 -22.76 6.95
N TYR A 29 -18.64 -22.85 8.27
CA TYR A 29 -17.74 -22.09 9.14
C TYR A 29 -16.27 -22.54 9.01
N ILE A 30 -16.01 -23.85 8.99
CA ILE A 30 -14.66 -24.40 8.90
C ILE A 30 -14.08 -24.14 7.51
N GLU A 31 -14.90 -24.29 6.47
CA GLU A 31 -14.52 -23.93 5.11
C GLU A 31 -14.17 -22.43 5.00
N ALA A 32 -15.00 -21.54 5.56
CA ALA A 32 -14.72 -20.11 5.55
C ALA A 32 -13.45 -19.76 6.34
N GLY A 33 -13.28 -20.33 7.55
CA GLY A 33 -12.12 -20.07 8.40
C GLY A 33 -10.81 -20.60 7.81
N THR A 34 -10.81 -21.80 7.21
CA THR A 34 -9.62 -22.35 6.54
C THR A 34 -9.23 -21.52 5.33
N ASN A 35 -10.20 -21.07 4.52
CA ASN A 35 -9.93 -20.15 3.42
C ASN A 35 -9.46 -18.78 3.92
N TYR A 36 -10.01 -18.25 5.01
CA TYR A 36 -9.52 -17.00 5.61
C TYR A 36 -8.04 -17.12 5.96
N CYS A 37 -7.66 -18.15 6.72
CA CYS A 37 -6.26 -18.38 7.11
C CYS A 37 -5.33 -18.53 5.89
N LEU A 38 -5.74 -19.31 4.87
CA LEU A 38 -4.96 -19.45 3.64
C LEU A 38 -4.80 -18.10 2.91
N GLY A 39 -5.86 -17.30 2.84
CA GLY A 39 -5.84 -15.97 2.25
C GLY A 39 -4.83 -15.04 2.93
N ILE A 40 -4.83 -15.00 4.27
CA ILE A 40 -3.87 -14.20 5.04
C ILE A 40 -2.43 -14.65 4.81
N ILE A 41 -2.17 -15.96 4.81
CA ILE A 41 -0.84 -16.51 4.56
C ILE A 41 -0.36 -16.13 3.15
N LYS A 42 -1.22 -16.27 2.14
CA LYS A 42 -0.90 -15.92 0.75
C LYS A 42 -0.61 -14.42 0.61
N ARG A 43 -1.37 -13.57 1.29
CA ARG A 43 -1.12 -12.12 1.35
C ARG A 43 0.28 -11.83 1.89
N TRP A 44 0.65 -12.40 3.04
CA TRP A 44 1.96 -12.17 3.66
C TRP A 44 3.15 -12.67 2.84
N ARG A 45 2.92 -13.67 2.00
CA ARG A 45 3.91 -14.21 1.06
C ARG A 45 3.89 -13.53 -0.31
N ILE A 46 3.14 -12.43 -0.46
CA ILE A 46 3.10 -11.61 -1.70
C ILE A 46 2.51 -12.42 -2.89
N PHE A 47 1.46 -13.22 -2.62
CA PHE A 47 0.63 -13.86 -3.64
C PHE A 47 -0.78 -13.23 -3.65
N PRO A 48 -0.94 -11.99 -4.14
CA PRO A 48 -2.18 -11.23 -4.00
C PRO A 48 -3.37 -11.89 -4.68
N ASN A 49 -3.20 -12.44 -5.88
CA ASN A 49 -4.29 -13.10 -6.63
C ASN A 49 -4.82 -14.34 -5.89
N GLU A 50 -3.93 -15.17 -5.37
CA GLU A 50 -4.31 -16.37 -4.59
C GLU A 50 -4.94 -15.98 -3.26
N ALA A 51 -4.44 -14.91 -2.63
CA ALA A 51 -5.03 -14.36 -1.42
C ALA A 51 -6.48 -13.90 -1.67
N LEU A 52 -6.73 -13.14 -2.74
CA LEU A 52 -8.07 -12.70 -3.14
C LEU A 52 -9.01 -13.87 -3.40
N GLN A 53 -8.54 -14.93 -4.08
CA GLN A 53 -9.35 -16.13 -4.32
C GLN A 53 -9.83 -16.76 -3.01
N HIS A 54 -8.91 -16.99 -2.06
CA HIS A 54 -9.27 -17.57 -0.76
C HIS A 54 -10.17 -16.64 0.07
N LEU A 55 -9.85 -15.34 0.14
CA LEU A 55 -10.63 -14.37 0.90
C LEU A 55 -12.05 -14.18 0.32
N SER A 56 -12.22 -14.30 -1.00
CA SER A 56 -13.54 -14.24 -1.65
C SER A 56 -14.45 -15.42 -1.29
N ILE A 57 -13.87 -16.57 -0.90
CA ILE A 57 -14.62 -17.71 -0.38
C ILE A 57 -14.96 -17.47 1.08
N ALA A 58 -13.99 -17.02 1.88
CA ALA A 58 -14.18 -16.71 3.29
C ALA A 58 -15.26 -15.65 3.52
N CYS A 59 -15.34 -14.63 2.66
CA CYS A 59 -16.29 -13.53 2.80
C CYS A 59 -17.76 -13.97 2.66
N ARG A 60 -18.04 -15.16 2.12
CA ARG A 60 -19.42 -15.68 2.04
C ARG A 60 -20.03 -15.99 3.42
N HIS A 61 -19.20 -16.11 4.45
CA HIS A 61 -19.64 -16.36 5.81
C HIS A 61 -19.65 -15.07 6.65
N PRO A 62 -20.76 -14.73 7.35
CA PRO A 62 -20.89 -13.47 8.09
C PRO A 62 -19.75 -13.19 9.08
N SER A 63 -19.30 -14.21 9.82
CA SER A 63 -18.20 -14.08 10.79
C SER A 63 -16.86 -13.65 10.20
N PHE A 64 -16.63 -13.87 8.90
CA PHE A 64 -15.37 -13.54 8.23
C PHE A 64 -15.54 -12.41 7.21
N TYR A 65 -16.77 -11.92 6.98
CA TYR A 65 -17.08 -10.97 5.91
C TYR A 65 -16.29 -9.67 6.03
N HIS A 66 -16.46 -8.93 7.13
CA HIS A 66 -15.84 -7.60 7.27
C HIS A 66 -14.32 -7.66 7.25
N ASP A 67 -13.72 -8.64 7.93
CA ASP A 67 -12.27 -8.82 7.90
C ASP A 67 -11.76 -9.25 6.52
N SER A 68 -12.46 -10.15 5.82
CA SER A 68 -12.07 -10.55 4.46
C SER A 68 -12.19 -9.38 3.49
N MET A 69 -13.28 -8.59 3.56
CA MET A 69 -13.46 -7.39 2.75
C MET A 69 -12.33 -6.39 2.98
N ARG A 70 -11.96 -6.13 4.24
CA ARG A 70 -10.81 -5.31 4.59
C ARG A 70 -9.54 -5.77 3.88
N HIS A 71 -9.18 -7.06 4.04
CA HIS A 71 -7.96 -7.59 3.44
C HIS A 71 -7.99 -7.54 1.92
N MET A 72 -9.14 -7.83 1.29
CA MET A 72 -9.29 -7.77 -0.16
C MET A 72 -9.12 -6.33 -0.68
N VAL A 73 -9.76 -5.34 -0.04
CA VAL A 73 -9.58 -3.93 -0.38
C VAL A 73 -8.13 -3.51 -0.21
N GLU A 74 -7.50 -3.84 0.91
CA GLU A 74 -6.08 -3.53 1.14
C GLU A 74 -5.18 -4.17 0.08
N ILE A 75 -5.45 -5.40 -0.37
CA ILE A 75 -4.68 -6.06 -1.44
C ILE A 75 -4.86 -5.33 -2.78
N CYS A 76 -6.09 -4.94 -3.13
CA CYS A 76 -6.36 -4.22 -4.38
C CYS A 76 -5.74 -2.81 -4.36
N LEU A 77 -5.71 -2.15 -3.20
CA LEU A 77 -5.13 -0.82 -3.03
C LEU A 77 -3.65 -0.84 -2.67
N ASP A 78 -3.03 -2.02 -2.58
CA ASP A 78 -1.58 -2.15 -2.36
C ASP A 78 -0.85 -2.19 -3.71
N PRO A 79 -0.24 -1.08 -4.14
CA PRO A 79 0.62 -1.07 -5.32
C PRO A 79 1.97 -1.81 -5.14
N GLY A 80 2.21 -2.46 -3.99
CA GLY A 80 3.36 -3.32 -3.74
C GLY A 80 4.69 -2.56 -3.74
N ASP A 81 5.78 -3.21 -4.14
CA ASP A 81 7.12 -2.58 -4.22
C ASP A 81 7.25 -1.56 -5.38
N ARG A 82 6.17 -1.34 -6.16
CA ARG A 82 6.19 -0.51 -7.37
C ARG A 82 5.78 0.93 -7.14
N ILE A 83 5.51 1.41 -5.91
CA ILE A 83 5.25 2.85 -5.73
C ILE A 83 6.56 3.60 -5.75
N THR A 84 6.99 3.90 -6.96
CA THR A 84 8.01 4.89 -7.21
C THR A 84 7.32 6.18 -7.62
N VAL A 85 7.98 7.31 -7.40
CA VAL A 85 7.53 8.59 -7.96
C VAL A 85 7.36 8.45 -9.47
N GLU A 86 8.27 7.72 -10.13
CA GLU A 86 8.20 7.41 -11.56
C GLU A 86 6.99 6.58 -11.96
N THR A 87 6.55 5.61 -11.15
CA THR A 87 5.35 4.81 -11.46
C THR A 87 4.06 5.61 -11.27
N LEU A 88 4.07 6.57 -10.33
CA LEU A 88 2.95 7.47 -10.11
C LEU A 88 2.88 8.58 -11.16
N LEU A 89 4.01 9.08 -11.65
CA LEU A 89 4.06 10.06 -12.74
C LEU A 89 3.81 9.35 -14.07
N PRO A 90 2.81 9.75 -14.87
CA PRO A 90 2.65 9.21 -16.22
C PRO A 90 3.91 9.55 -17.06
N ASP A 91 4.30 8.65 -17.97
CA ASP A 91 5.44 8.88 -18.87
C ASP A 91 5.12 9.99 -19.89
N ASP A 92 6.10 10.82 -20.25
CA ASP A 92 5.92 11.92 -21.22
C ASP A 92 5.91 11.43 -22.68
N THR A 93 6.36 10.19 -22.90
CA THR A 93 6.48 9.58 -24.23
C THR A 93 5.23 8.86 -24.72
N GLU A 94 4.21 8.68 -23.87
CA GLU A 94 2.95 8.06 -24.26
C GLU A 94 1.93 9.12 -24.69
N GLN A 95 2.08 9.54 -25.94
CA GLN A 95 0.97 10.06 -26.73
C GLN A 95 -0.04 8.92 -26.95
N TRP A 96 -0.84 8.57 -25.93
CA TRP A 96 -1.88 7.53 -25.99
C TRP A 96 -1.41 6.29 -26.76
N SER A 97 -0.24 5.74 -26.43
CA SER A 97 0.15 4.44 -26.97
C SER A 97 -0.74 3.41 -26.29
N SER A 98 -1.60 2.79 -27.08
CA SER A 98 -2.39 1.63 -26.70
C SER A 98 -1.45 0.48 -26.30
N SER A 99 -0.98 0.48 -25.05
CA SER A 99 -0.52 -0.75 -24.43
C SER A 99 -1.76 -1.64 -24.29
N THR A 100 -1.80 -2.72 -25.07
CA THR A 100 -2.94 -3.65 -25.13
C THR A 100 -3.10 -4.48 -23.84
N ALA A 101 -2.26 -4.24 -22.83
CA ALA A 101 -2.39 -4.81 -21.50
C ALA A 101 -3.20 -3.84 -20.63
N PRO A 102 -4.27 -4.29 -19.96
CA PRO A 102 -5.02 -3.44 -19.04
C PRO A 102 -4.08 -2.92 -17.96
N ASP A 103 -4.15 -1.63 -17.67
CA ASP A 103 -3.43 -1.03 -16.56
C ASP A 103 -3.85 -1.75 -15.27
N VAL A 104 -2.91 -2.53 -14.73
CA VAL A 104 -3.14 -3.37 -13.55
C VAL A 104 -3.57 -2.52 -12.36
N GLN A 105 -3.04 -1.30 -12.24
CA GLN A 105 -3.39 -0.39 -11.15
C GLN A 105 -4.82 0.13 -11.28
N ALA A 106 -5.22 0.57 -12.48
CA ALA A 106 -6.59 1.01 -12.73
C ALA A 106 -7.59 -0.15 -12.57
N THR A 107 -7.22 -1.36 -12.98
CA THR A 107 -8.04 -2.58 -12.81
C THR A 107 -8.22 -2.91 -11.34
N ASN A 108 -7.15 -2.85 -10.55
CA ASN A 108 -7.20 -3.08 -9.12
C ASN A 108 -7.99 -1.98 -8.39
N ALA A 109 -7.86 -0.72 -8.81
CA ALA A 109 -8.63 0.40 -8.29
C ALA A 109 -10.14 0.20 -8.53
N PHE A 110 -10.51 -0.21 -9.75
CA PHE A 110 -11.90 -0.55 -10.07
C PHE A 110 -12.44 -1.69 -9.20
N GLU A 111 -11.66 -2.75 -8.99
CA GLU A 111 -12.04 -3.84 -8.10
C GLU A 111 -12.20 -3.37 -6.65
N ALA A 112 -11.29 -2.53 -6.16
CA ALA A 112 -11.38 -1.91 -4.84
C ALA A 112 -12.66 -1.06 -4.70
N GLU A 113 -12.98 -0.22 -5.68
CA GLU A 113 -14.22 0.56 -5.71
C GLU A 113 -15.45 -0.34 -5.58
N ARG A 114 -15.50 -1.44 -6.35
CA ARG A 114 -16.60 -2.42 -6.32
C ARG A 114 -16.74 -3.05 -4.93
N LEU A 115 -15.64 -3.49 -4.33
CA LEU A 115 -15.62 -4.09 -3.00
C LEU A 115 -16.08 -3.09 -1.94
N LEU A 116 -15.62 -1.84 -2.01
CA LEU A 116 -15.97 -0.77 -1.09
C LEU A 116 -17.46 -0.41 -1.17
N GLN A 117 -18.05 -0.37 -2.37
CA GLN A 117 -19.48 -0.16 -2.57
C GLN A 117 -20.32 -1.27 -1.94
N ALA A 118 -19.94 -2.54 -2.19
CA ALA A 118 -20.61 -3.69 -1.60
C ALA A 118 -20.50 -3.68 -0.06
N TRP A 119 -19.32 -3.35 0.46
CA TRP A 119 -19.08 -3.31 1.90
C TRP A 119 -19.85 -2.19 2.59
N HIS A 120 -19.92 -1.02 1.95
CA HIS A 120 -20.72 0.11 2.43
C HIS A 120 -22.21 -0.27 2.52
N ALA A 121 -22.75 -0.94 1.50
CA ALA A 121 -24.14 -1.41 1.48
C ALA A 121 -24.43 -2.46 2.58
N ALA A 122 -23.44 -3.29 2.92
CA ALA A 122 -23.57 -4.31 3.97
C ALA A 122 -23.51 -3.76 5.40
N GLY A 123 -23.15 -2.48 5.59
CA GLY A 123 -23.06 -1.85 6.92
C GLY A 123 -21.78 -2.21 7.66
N PRO A 124 -20.64 -1.54 7.39
CA PRO A 124 -19.37 -1.83 8.05
C PRO A 124 -19.39 -1.47 9.55
N PRO A 125 -18.59 -2.15 10.39
CA PRO A 125 -18.41 -1.82 11.81
C PRO A 125 -18.06 -0.34 12.01
N ALA A 126 -18.50 0.22 13.14
CA ALA A 126 -18.34 1.64 13.44
C ALA A 126 -16.87 2.09 13.39
N GLU A 127 -15.98 1.28 13.93
CA GLU A 127 -14.52 1.48 13.93
C GLU A 127 -13.90 1.49 12.52
N MET A 128 -14.49 0.81 11.55
CA MET A 128 -13.97 0.71 10.18
C MET A 128 -14.48 1.83 9.26
N ARG A 129 -15.56 2.52 9.63
CA ARG A 129 -16.18 3.55 8.79
C ARG A 129 -15.22 4.66 8.38
N GLN A 130 -14.36 5.10 9.30
CA GLN A 130 -13.37 6.14 8.99
C GLN A 130 -12.33 5.66 7.98
N ARG A 131 -11.80 4.45 8.16
CA ARG A 131 -10.81 3.86 7.24
C ARG A 131 -11.41 3.58 5.86
N LEU A 132 -12.69 3.20 5.81
CA LEU A 132 -13.41 2.96 4.56
C LEU A 132 -13.47 4.20 3.66
N VAL A 133 -13.65 5.39 4.26
CA VAL A 133 -13.62 6.66 3.51
C VAL A 133 -12.23 6.90 2.90
N THR A 134 -11.16 6.62 3.65
CA THR A 134 -9.80 6.73 3.13
C THR A 134 -9.56 5.81 1.94
N TRP A 135 -9.96 4.53 2.04
CA TRP A 135 -9.83 3.58 0.92
C TRP A 135 -10.66 3.97 -0.30
N GLN A 136 -11.83 4.57 -0.13
CA GLN A 136 -12.62 5.11 -1.24
C GLN A 136 -11.86 6.20 -1.98
N ILE A 137 -11.21 7.10 -1.25
CA ILE A 137 -10.39 8.17 -1.83
C ILE A 137 -9.17 7.57 -2.56
N GLU A 138 -8.48 6.62 -1.96
CA GLU A 138 -7.34 5.93 -2.59
C GLU A 138 -7.76 5.21 -3.88
N ALA A 139 -8.92 4.54 -3.89
CA ALA A 139 -9.44 3.88 -5.09
C ALA A 139 -9.72 4.89 -6.22
N LEU A 140 -10.35 6.03 -5.89
CA LEU A 140 -10.57 7.11 -6.86
C LEU A 140 -9.24 7.70 -7.37
N ALA A 141 -8.23 7.82 -6.51
CA ALA A 141 -6.92 8.31 -6.87
C ALA A 141 -6.20 7.39 -7.88
N PHE A 142 -6.28 6.08 -7.65
CA PHE A 142 -5.63 5.08 -8.49
C PHE A 142 -6.42 4.70 -9.75
N SER A 143 -7.64 5.22 -9.91
CA SER A 143 -8.44 5.01 -11.13
C SER A 143 -7.81 5.61 -12.39
N LYS A 144 -6.91 6.60 -12.24
CA LYS A 144 -6.34 7.44 -13.31
C LYS A 144 -7.37 8.20 -14.15
N GLU A 145 -8.63 8.21 -13.74
CA GLU A 145 -9.68 9.04 -14.35
C GLU A 145 -9.62 10.45 -13.74
N ARG A 146 -9.44 11.47 -14.57
CA ARG A 146 -9.25 12.84 -14.08
C ARG A 146 -10.42 13.36 -13.23
N THR A 147 -11.65 13.04 -13.62
CA THR A 147 -12.86 13.39 -12.87
C THR A 147 -12.88 12.77 -11.47
N LYS A 148 -12.50 11.48 -11.35
CA LYS A 148 -12.41 10.77 -10.07
C LYS A 148 -11.27 11.31 -9.20
N MET A 149 -10.12 11.64 -9.79
CA MET A 149 -9.00 12.26 -9.07
C MET A 149 -9.37 13.65 -8.51
N ASP A 150 -10.06 14.48 -9.28
CA ASP A 150 -10.53 15.79 -8.82
C ASP A 150 -11.57 15.63 -7.68
N LEU A 151 -12.45 14.63 -7.75
CA LEU A 151 -13.38 14.27 -6.66
C LEU A 151 -12.64 13.80 -5.40
N ALA A 152 -11.62 12.95 -5.55
CA ALA A 152 -10.80 12.47 -4.45
C ALA A 152 -10.11 13.62 -3.71
N LEU A 153 -9.47 14.54 -4.44
CA LEU A 153 -8.81 15.71 -3.83
C LEU A 153 -9.79 16.65 -3.14
N LYS A 154 -10.99 16.85 -3.71
CA LYS A 154 -12.04 17.63 -3.06
C LYS A 154 -12.45 17.00 -1.73
N ALA A 155 -12.73 15.69 -1.73
CA ALA A 155 -13.12 14.95 -0.53
C ALA A 155 -12.03 15.00 0.55
N VAL A 156 -10.75 14.83 0.17
CA VAL A 156 -9.63 14.97 1.12
C VAL A 156 -9.57 16.39 1.68
N GLY A 157 -9.72 17.41 0.84
CA GLY A 157 -9.71 18.81 1.26
C GLY A 157 -10.77 19.09 2.32
N ASP A 158 -12.00 18.63 2.11
CA ASP A 158 -13.10 18.79 3.06
C ASP A 158 -12.83 18.05 4.38
N LEU A 159 -12.23 16.85 4.33
CA LEU A 159 -11.93 16.06 5.52
C LEU A 159 -10.75 16.61 6.34
N LEU A 160 -9.71 17.14 5.68
CA LEU A 160 -8.50 17.66 6.33
C LEU A 160 -8.72 19.02 7.01
N GLN A 161 -9.81 19.75 6.71
CA GLN A 161 -10.12 21.03 7.38
C GLN A 161 -10.21 20.89 8.91
N HIS A 162 -10.54 19.70 9.40
CA HIS A 162 -10.80 19.45 10.81
C HIS A 162 -9.88 18.40 11.43
N ARG A 163 -8.95 17.81 10.67
CA ARG A 163 -8.07 16.73 11.16
C ARG A 163 -6.75 16.62 10.41
N ASN A 164 -5.69 16.24 11.15
CA ASN A 164 -4.42 15.80 10.58
C ASN A 164 -4.41 14.27 10.55
N ASP A 165 -4.86 13.70 9.43
CA ASP A 165 -4.97 12.25 9.24
C ASP A 165 -3.94 11.80 8.21
N VAL A 166 -2.93 11.04 8.67
CA VAL A 166 -1.77 10.62 7.86
C VAL A 166 -2.20 9.82 6.62
N PRO A 167 -3.06 8.80 6.74
CA PRO A 167 -3.63 8.12 5.58
C PRO A 167 -4.27 9.04 4.54
N LEU A 168 -5.07 10.02 4.95
CA LEU A 168 -5.66 10.97 3.99
C LEU A 168 -4.61 11.87 3.33
N LEU A 169 -3.61 12.32 4.09
CA LEU A 169 -2.51 13.11 3.55
C LEU A 169 -1.72 12.32 2.51
N LEU A 170 -1.50 11.02 2.75
CA LEU A 170 -0.81 10.14 1.81
C LEU A 170 -1.63 9.97 0.53
N ALA A 171 -2.93 9.67 0.66
CA ALA A 171 -3.83 9.54 -0.49
C ALA A 171 -3.84 10.83 -1.35
N ALA A 172 -3.89 12.02 -0.71
CA ALA A 172 -3.78 13.28 -1.44
C ALA A 172 -2.41 13.45 -2.12
N ALA A 173 -1.31 13.13 -1.44
CA ALA A 173 0.02 13.23 -2.02
C ALA A 173 0.15 12.34 -3.27
N GLU A 174 -0.29 11.09 -3.19
CA GLU A 174 -0.25 10.14 -4.30
C GLU A 174 -1.14 10.58 -5.46
N THR A 175 -2.36 11.04 -5.17
CA THR A 175 -3.26 11.61 -6.20
C THR A 175 -2.61 12.80 -6.92
N LEU A 176 -1.98 13.70 -6.15
CA LEU A 176 -1.27 14.86 -6.71
C LEU A 176 -0.05 14.45 -7.54
N LEU A 177 0.66 13.38 -7.18
CA LEU A 177 1.73 12.82 -8.00
C LEU A 177 1.19 12.29 -9.33
N VAL A 178 0.10 11.51 -9.31
CA VAL A 178 -0.57 11.04 -10.54
C VAL A 178 -1.02 12.20 -11.43
N MET A 179 -1.46 13.30 -10.82
CA MET A 179 -1.85 14.53 -11.53
C MET A 179 -0.66 15.44 -11.91
N ARG A 180 0.59 14.99 -11.73
CA ARG A 180 1.83 15.76 -11.98
C ARG A 180 1.96 17.07 -11.18
N GLN A 181 1.24 17.19 -10.06
CA GLN A 181 1.29 18.33 -9.15
C GLN A 181 2.33 18.09 -8.04
N THR A 182 3.55 17.74 -8.44
CA THR A 182 4.66 17.33 -7.55
C THR A 182 4.99 18.36 -6.47
N SER A 183 4.86 19.65 -6.78
CA SER A 183 5.08 20.73 -5.81
C SER A 183 4.11 20.66 -4.62
N LYS A 184 2.83 20.40 -4.88
CA LYS A 184 1.78 20.25 -3.86
C LYS A 184 1.90 18.91 -3.13
N ALA A 185 2.19 17.83 -3.85
CA ALA A 185 2.43 16.52 -3.25
C ALA A 185 3.52 16.57 -2.18
N ARG A 186 4.65 17.25 -2.45
CA ARG A 186 5.74 17.45 -1.48
C ARG A 186 5.33 18.19 -0.21
N VAL A 187 4.26 19.00 -0.24
CA VAL A 187 3.76 19.66 0.98
C VAL A 187 3.15 18.62 1.91
N HIS A 188 2.26 17.77 1.40
CA HIS A 188 1.64 16.70 2.17
C HIS A 188 2.66 15.65 2.65
N LEU A 189 3.59 15.23 1.79
CA LEU A 189 4.64 14.27 2.18
C LEU A 189 5.53 14.78 3.31
N ARG A 190 5.93 16.06 3.27
CA ARG A 190 6.68 16.68 4.38
C ARG A 190 5.86 16.74 5.65
N GLN A 191 4.58 17.11 5.55
CA GLN A 191 3.68 17.14 6.70
C GLN A 191 3.57 15.76 7.37
N ILE A 192 3.44 14.68 6.61
CA ILE A 192 3.43 13.30 7.12
C ILE A 192 4.73 13.00 7.88
N CYS A 193 5.89 13.30 7.28
CA CYS A 193 7.19 13.05 7.91
C CYS A 193 7.39 13.85 9.22
N GLU A 194 6.85 15.07 9.30
CA GLU A 194 6.88 15.86 10.53
C GLU A 194 5.92 15.35 11.60
N LEU A 195 4.74 14.87 11.22
CA LEU A 195 3.80 14.22 12.13
C LEU A 195 4.40 12.94 12.71
N ALA A 196 5.10 12.15 11.90
CA ALA A 196 5.75 10.92 12.33
C ALA A 196 6.86 11.10 13.37
N LYS A 197 7.47 12.30 13.46
CA LYS A 197 8.44 12.62 14.54
C LYS A 197 7.75 12.82 15.89
N LYS A 198 6.47 13.17 15.87
CA LYS A 198 5.64 13.44 17.05
C LYS A 198 4.75 12.25 17.42
N ASP A 199 4.57 11.31 16.49
CA ASP A 199 3.75 10.13 16.69
C ASP A 199 4.45 9.14 17.64
N VAL A 200 3.88 8.96 18.82
CA VAL A 200 4.37 8.07 19.88
C VAL A 200 3.75 6.67 19.75
N ASP A 201 2.59 6.56 19.10
CA ASP A 201 1.76 5.34 19.11
C ASP A 201 1.98 4.42 17.89
N GLY A 202 2.75 4.87 16.89
CA GLY A 202 3.15 4.04 15.73
C GLY A 202 1.98 3.61 14.82
N THR A 203 0.82 4.25 14.94
CA THR A 203 -0.40 3.84 14.25
C THR A 203 -0.36 4.06 12.73
N ALA A 204 0.48 4.98 12.26
CA ALA A 204 0.65 5.29 10.84
C ALA A 204 2.06 4.94 10.31
N GLU A 205 2.68 3.89 10.87
CA GLU A 205 4.04 3.46 10.49
C GLU A 205 4.17 3.17 8.99
N LEU A 206 3.22 2.44 8.40
CA LEU A 206 3.26 2.05 6.99
C LEU A 206 3.13 3.26 6.07
N GLU A 207 2.13 4.11 6.31
CA GLU A 207 1.91 5.32 5.52
C GLU A 207 3.10 6.30 5.65
N THR A 208 3.72 6.37 6.82
CA THR A 208 4.94 7.14 7.05
C THR A 208 6.14 6.58 6.28
N GLU A 209 6.35 5.26 6.31
CA GLU A 209 7.41 4.61 5.53
C GLU A 209 7.26 4.97 4.05
N ARG A 210 6.04 4.83 3.53
CA ARG A 210 5.73 5.12 2.14
C ARG A 210 5.91 6.60 1.77
N ALA A 211 5.44 7.51 2.62
CA ALA A 211 5.66 8.94 2.43
C ALA A 211 7.15 9.32 2.45
N SER A 212 7.94 8.66 3.31
CA SER A 212 9.38 8.88 3.42
C SER A 212 10.13 8.41 2.17
N LEU A 213 9.75 7.27 1.60
CA LEU A 213 10.30 6.76 0.35
C LEU A 213 9.98 7.70 -0.83
N LEU A 214 8.71 8.09 -0.98
CA LEU A 214 8.28 9.02 -2.04
C LEU A 214 8.99 10.38 -1.93
N LEU A 215 9.09 10.94 -0.71
CA LEU A 215 9.79 12.20 -0.49
C LEU A 215 11.29 12.09 -0.72
N GLY A 216 11.90 10.98 -0.30
CA GLY A 216 13.31 10.68 -0.53
C GLY A 216 13.64 10.59 -2.01
N GLU A 217 12.84 9.88 -2.79
CA GLU A 217 12.99 9.79 -4.25
C GLU A 217 12.85 11.17 -4.93
N LEU A 218 11.86 11.98 -4.53
CA LEU A 218 11.72 13.36 -5.01
C LEU A 218 12.93 14.24 -4.69
N TYR A 219 13.59 14.02 -3.55
CA TYR A 219 14.83 14.71 -3.19
C TYR A 219 16.03 14.21 -4.00
N ILE A 220 16.12 12.92 -4.26
CA ILE A 220 17.15 12.35 -5.14
C ILE A 220 17.04 12.92 -6.55
N GLN A 221 15.83 12.96 -7.12
CA GLN A 221 15.55 13.55 -8.43
C GLN A 221 15.91 15.05 -8.47
N ALA A 222 15.70 15.76 -7.37
CA ALA A 222 16.07 17.18 -7.24
C ALA A 222 17.55 17.43 -6.89
N GLY A 223 18.39 16.38 -6.81
CA GLY A 223 19.80 16.47 -6.42
C GLY A 223 20.06 16.77 -4.94
N LYS A 224 19.02 16.73 -4.09
CA LYS A 224 19.10 17.02 -2.65
C LYS A 224 19.43 15.76 -1.84
N ILE A 225 20.56 15.14 -2.13
CA ILE A 225 20.93 13.82 -1.59
C ILE A 225 21.03 13.84 -0.06
N ASP A 226 21.59 14.89 0.53
CA ASP A 226 21.71 15.04 1.98
C ASP A 226 20.37 15.09 2.71
N SER A 227 19.31 15.55 2.04
CA SER A 227 17.95 15.56 2.59
C SER A 227 17.23 14.21 2.40
N ALA A 228 17.61 13.42 1.40
CA ALA A 228 17.00 12.13 1.10
C ALA A 228 17.48 11.03 2.05
N ILE A 229 18.79 10.92 2.27
CA ILE A 229 19.43 9.88 3.10
C ILE A 229 18.77 9.72 4.49
N PRO A 230 18.54 10.78 5.30
CA PRO A 230 17.95 10.59 6.63
C PRO A 230 16.52 10.05 6.60
N LEU A 231 15.73 10.40 5.58
CA LEU A 231 14.38 9.88 5.39
C LEU A 231 14.42 8.38 5.08
N ILE A 232 15.32 7.96 4.20
CA ILE A 232 15.42 6.56 3.78
C ILE A 232 16.01 5.70 4.91
N ASN A 233 16.98 6.22 5.66
CA ASN A 233 17.53 5.55 6.84
C ASN A 233 16.48 5.33 7.94
N LEU A 234 15.52 6.25 8.10
CA LEU A 234 14.40 6.03 9.02
C LEU A 234 13.60 4.77 8.63
N VAL A 235 13.39 4.56 7.33
CA VAL A 235 12.68 3.39 6.81
C VAL A 235 13.49 2.12 7.00
N THR A 236 14.78 2.08 6.64
CA THR A 236 15.60 0.86 6.80
C THR A 236 15.81 0.47 8.26
N ASN A 237 15.84 1.44 9.17
CA ASN A 237 15.91 1.17 10.61
C ASN A 237 14.64 0.50 11.16
N ARG A 238 13.47 0.84 10.61
CA ARG A 238 12.16 0.27 10.99
C ARG A 238 11.86 -1.03 10.26
N ASN A 239 12.15 -1.06 8.96
CA ASN A 239 11.87 -2.16 8.04
C ASN A 239 13.11 -2.50 7.21
N LYS A 240 13.93 -3.40 7.77
CA LYS A 240 15.16 -3.88 7.13
C LYS A 240 14.93 -4.66 5.83
N GLU A 241 13.72 -5.19 5.64
CA GLU A 241 13.32 -5.97 4.46
C GLU A 241 12.81 -5.09 3.31
N CYS A 242 12.81 -3.75 3.47
CA CYS A 242 12.36 -2.85 2.42
C CYS A 242 13.42 -2.72 1.32
N ALA A 243 13.32 -3.57 0.30
CA ALA A 243 14.20 -3.56 -0.87
C ALA A 243 14.29 -2.16 -1.52
N ARG A 244 13.14 -1.48 -1.66
CA ARG A 244 13.11 -0.12 -2.23
C ARG A 244 13.92 0.89 -1.42
N ALA A 245 13.93 0.80 -0.09
CA ALA A 245 14.73 1.69 0.74
C ALA A 245 16.24 1.48 0.49
N TRP A 246 16.68 0.22 0.37
CA TRP A 246 18.07 -0.11 0.05
C TRP A 246 18.46 0.34 -1.35
N GLU A 247 17.59 0.16 -2.33
CA GLU A 247 17.77 0.67 -3.70
C GLU A 247 18.00 2.19 -3.70
N LEU A 248 17.14 2.96 -3.01
CA LEU A 248 17.28 4.42 -2.94
C LEU A 248 18.57 4.86 -2.22
N LEU A 249 19.04 4.10 -1.21
CA LEU A 249 20.34 4.36 -0.57
C LEU A 249 21.51 4.06 -1.52
N GLY A 250 21.41 3.00 -2.31
CA GLY A 250 22.38 2.69 -3.37
C GLY A 250 22.48 3.84 -4.39
N MET A 251 21.33 4.35 -4.86
CA MET A 251 21.29 5.50 -5.77
C MET A 251 21.90 6.76 -5.15
N CYS A 252 21.67 7.00 -3.86
CA CYS A 252 22.30 8.11 -3.13
C CYS A 252 23.83 7.97 -3.08
N ALA A 253 24.34 6.78 -2.79
CA ALA A 253 25.77 6.49 -2.71
C ALA A 253 26.44 6.64 -4.09
N GLU A 254 25.80 6.15 -5.15
CA GLU A 254 26.27 6.29 -6.53
C GLU A 254 26.38 7.76 -6.94
N LYS A 255 25.35 8.57 -6.67
CA LYS A 255 25.37 10.02 -6.94
C LYS A 255 26.44 10.78 -6.14
N ARG A 256 26.92 10.22 -5.03
CA ARG A 256 28.02 10.76 -4.22
C ARG A 256 29.40 10.22 -4.64
N GLY A 257 29.47 9.29 -5.58
CA GLY A 257 30.71 8.64 -6.04
C GLY A 257 31.21 7.50 -5.14
N HIS A 258 30.39 7.03 -4.20
CA HIS A 258 30.73 5.91 -3.31
C HIS A 258 30.26 4.57 -3.90
N TYR A 259 30.90 4.13 -4.99
CA TYR A 259 30.43 2.94 -5.73
C TYR A 259 30.49 1.63 -4.93
N HIS A 260 31.44 1.48 -4.00
CA HIS A 260 31.49 0.31 -3.11
C HIS A 260 30.27 0.27 -2.19
N GLU A 261 29.95 1.39 -1.54
CA GLU A 261 28.78 1.52 -0.67
C GLU A 261 27.47 1.31 -1.45
N ALA A 262 27.40 1.79 -2.69
CA ALA A 262 26.26 1.55 -3.57
C ALA A 262 26.06 0.05 -3.83
N ALA A 263 27.12 -0.68 -4.16
CA ALA A 263 27.07 -2.12 -4.38
C ALA A 263 26.61 -2.88 -3.13
N ASP A 264 27.09 -2.49 -1.94
CA ASP A 264 26.67 -3.07 -0.66
C ASP A 264 25.18 -2.84 -0.38
N HIS A 265 24.64 -1.69 -0.76
CA HIS A 265 23.21 -1.40 -0.62
C HIS A 265 22.36 -2.17 -1.63
N TYR A 266 22.78 -2.27 -2.89
CA TYR A 266 22.05 -3.03 -3.91
C TYR A 266 22.08 -4.55 -3.67
N GLY A 267 23.03 -5.05 -2.88
CA GLY A 267 23.13 -6.47 -2.52
C GLY A 267 22.21 -6.93 -1.39
N LYS A 268 21.41 -6.03 -0.81
CA LYS A 268 20.46 -6.31 0.28
C LYS A 268 19.04 -6.48 -0.24
#